data_AF-A0A453CB17-F1
#
_entry.id   AF-A0A453CB17-F1
#
_cell.length_a   1.000
_cell.length_b   1.000
_cell.length_c   1.000
_cell.angle_alpha   90.00
_cell.angle_beta   90.00
_cell.angle_gamma   90.00
#
_symmetry.space_group_name_H-M   'P 1'
#
loop_
_entity.id
_entity.type
_entity.pdbx_description
1 polymer ?
#
loop_
_entity_poly.entity_id
_entity_poly.type
_entity_poly.pdbx_seq_one_letter_code
_entity_poly.pdbx_strand_id
1 'polypeptide(L)'
;RIVPAILLNPSASAPSGPNALAMATTDAPAAAPAAPAPAPAVSLDETKAKNVLRQVEFYFSDSNLPRDGFLRKTVEESEDGLVSLALICSFAKMRSHLGLDATVKEDGVPETTVLAVAKVLRCSAALRVSEDGKRVGRANELLKPDEIIVQIDSRSIAVSPLPHNVKLEDVQSFFTQYGK
;
A
#
# COMPACT_ATOMS: atom_id res chain seq x y z
N ARG A 1 10.96 -64.60 11.24
CA ARG A 1 11.00 -63.75 12.46
C ARG A 1 10.66 -62.34 12.01
N ILE A 2 9.64 -61.60 12.46
CA ILE A 2 8.58 -61.74 13.47
C ILE A 2 7.45 -60.84 12.95
N VAL A 3 6.24 -61.39 12.84
CA VAL A 3 4.94 -60.68 12.83
C VAL A 3 4.61 -60.34 14.30
N PRO A 4 3.83 -59.30 14.68
CA PRO A 4 2.38 -59.34 14.43
C PRO A 4 1.67 -57.98 14.25
N ALA A 5 0.66 -57.98 13.39
CA ALA A 5 -0.53 -57.13 13.51
C ALA A 5 -1.64 -57.99 14.13
N ILE A 6 -2.24 -57.53 15.22
CA ILE A 6 -3.30 -58.23 15.95
C ILE A 6 -4.38 -57.21 16.32
N LEU A 7 -5.59 -57.50 15.82
CA LEU A 7 -6.91 -57.29 16.45
C LEU A 7 -7.41 -55.83 16.63
N LEU A 8 -8.69 -55.50 16.51
CA LEU A 8 -9.94 -56.23 16.25
C LEU A 8 -10.98 -55.13 15.91
N ASN A 9 -11.88 -55.44 14.98
CA ASN A 9 -13.17 -54.76 14.71
C ASN A 9 -14.11 -54.86 15.96
N PRO A 10 -15.43 -54.51 16.00
CA PRO A 10 -16.35 -53.90 15.03
C PRO A 10 -17.38 -52.89 15.64
N SER A 11 -18.31 -52.33 14.85
CA SER A 11 -19.76 -52.13 15.15
C SER A 11 -20.35 -51.12 14.15
N ALA A 12 -20.95 -51.54 13.04
CA ALA A 12 -22.38 -51.89 12.88
C ALA A 12 -23.36 -50.70 12.86
N SER A 13 -23.85 -50.35 11.66
CA SER A 13 -25.30 -50.35 11.35
C SER A 13 -25.57 -50.01 9.89
N ALA A 14 -26.34 -50.90 9.25
CA ALA A 14 -27.00 -50.76 7.94
C ALA A 14 -28.34 -49.97 8.10
N PRO A 15 -29.35 -49.95 7.19
CA PRO A 15 -29.46 -50.52 5.82
C PRO A 15 -30.21 -49.63 4.76
N SER A 16 -30.36 -50.17 3.53
CA SER A 16 -31.43 -49.95 2.52
C SER A 16 -31.61 -48.55 1.90
N GLY A 17 -31.84 -48.36 0.59
CA GLY A 17 -32.27 -49.20 -0.52
C GLY A 17 -32.18 -48.40 -1.85
N PRO A 18 -32.80 -48.85 -2.97
CA PRO A 18 -32.36 -48.52 -4.32
C PRO A 18 -33.08 -47.34 -4.99
N ASN A 19 -32.37 -46.78 -5.98
CA ASN A 19 -32.78 -45.82 -7.02
C ASN A 19 -34.22 -45.98 -7.56
N ALA A 20 -34.90 -44.85 -7.78
CA ALA A 20 -35.95 -44.71 -8.78
C ALA A 20 -35.85 -43.32 -9.46
N LEU A 21 -35.79 -43.37 -10.79
CA LEU A 21 -35.71 -42.23 -11.71
C LEU A 21 -36.94 -41.31 -11.61
N ALA A 22 -36.72 -40.00 -11.73
CA ALA A 22 -37.67 -39.09 -12.37
C ALA A 22 -36.92 -37.95 -13.07
N MET A 23 -37.03 -37.91 -14.40
CA MET A 23 -36.77 -36.73 -15.24
C MET A 23 -37.96 -35.77 -15.12
N ALA A 24 -37.70 -34.48 -14.87
CA ALA A 24 -38.58 -33.36 -15.23
C ALA A 24 -37.75 -32.06 -15.18
N THR A 25 -37.31 -31.55 -16.33
CA THR A 25 -37.77 -30.29 -16.94
C THR A 25 -37.38 -29.00 -16.21
N THR A 26 -36.47 -28.26 -16.86
CA THR A 26 -36.56 -26.83 -17.17
C THR A 26 -36.96 -25.84 -16.08
N ASP A 27 -35.99 -24.99 -15.74
CA ASP A 27 -36.04 -23.52 -15.73
C ASP A 27 -35.35 -22.99 -14.48
N ALA A 28 -34.38 -22.12 -14.71
CA ALA A 28 -33.51 -21.57 -13.68
C ALA A 28 -34.00 -20.19 -13.25
N PRO A 29 -34.50 -20.04 -12.01
CA PRO A 29 -34.51 -18.75 -11.34
C PRO A 29 -33.61 -18.82 -10.10
N ALA A 30 -32.49 -18.11 -10.15
CA ALA A 30 -31.72 -17.69 -8.97
C ALA A 30 -30.76 -16.60 -9.45
N ALA A 31 -31.14 -15.32 -9.49
CA ALA A 31 -31.27 -14.49 -8.29
C ALA A 31 -30.20 -14.85 -7.24
N ALA A 32 -28.93 -14.66 -7.61
CA ALA A 32 -27.85 -14.56 -6.64
C ALA A 32 -28.07 -13.27 -5.83
N PRO A 33 -28.31 -13.34 -4.51
CA PRO A 33 -28.26 -12.15 -3.69
C PRO A 33 -26.80 -11.73 -3.59
N ALA A 34 -26.58 -10.45 -3.87
CA ALA A 34 -25.32 -9.77 -3.65
C ALA A 34 -24.81 -10.08 -2.23
N ALA A 35 -23.59 -10.62 -2.17
CA ALA A 35 -22.85 -10.80 -0.94
C ALA A 35 -22.72 -9.46 -0.19
N PRO A 36 -22.77 -9.47 1.15
CA PRO A 36 -22.90 -8.27 1.95
C PRO A 36 -21.61 -7.46 1.92
N ALA A 37 -21.77 -6.14 1.72
CA ALA A 37 -20.72 -5.16 1.86
C ALA A 37 -20.01 -5.28 3.22
N PRO A 38 -18.67 -5.27 3.30
CA PRO A 38 -17.99 -5.21 4.57
C PRO A 38 -17.95 -3.76 5.05
N ALA A 39 -18.56 -3.54 6.22
CA ALA A 39 -18.32 -2.55 7.27
C ALA A 39 -17.80 -1.13 6.91
N PRO A 40 -18.36 -0.05 7.50
CA PRO A 40 -17.89 1.32 7.29
C PRO A 40 -16.60 1.55 8.11
N ALA A 41 -15.47 1.10 7.59
CA ALA A 41 -14.18 1.59 8.04
C ALA A 41 -14.04 3.02 7.53
N VAL A 42 -13.77 3.98 8.42
CA VAL A 42 -13.42 5.38 8.11
C VAL A 42 -12.40 5.41 6.97
N SER A 43 -12.91 5.53 5.75
CA SER A 43 -12.13 5.43 4.53
C SER A 43 -11.88 6.84 4.07
N LEU A 44 -10.60 7.21 3.97
CA LEU A 44 -10.21 8.38 3.21
C LEU A 44 -10.88 8.33 1.84
N ASP A 45 -11.40 9.46 1.38
CA ASP A 45 -11.97 9.58 0.03
C ASP A 45 -11.00 8.98 -0.99
N GLU A 46 -11.50 8.25 -1.99
CA GLU A 46 -10.65 7.51 -2.93
C GLU A 46 -9.59 8.41 -3.60
N THR A 47 -9.96 9.64 -3.93
CA THR A 47 -9.05 10.66 -4.47
C THR A 47 -7.96 11.06 -3.46
N LYS A 48 -8.33 11.29 -2.20
CA LYS A 48 -7.36 11.61 -1.13
C LYS A 48 -6.44 10.43 -0.87
N ALA A 49 -6.97 9.21 -0.80
CA ALA A 49 -6.20 7.99 -0.64
C ALA A 49 -5.15 7.83 -1.73
N LYS A 50 -5.51 8.05 -3.01
CA LYS A 50 -4.55 8.04 -4.13
C LYS A 50 -3.47 9.11 -4.00
N ASN A 51 -3.83 10.32 -3.61
CA ASN A 51 -2.87 11.41 -3.41
C ASN A 51 -1.90 11.12 -2.26
N VAL A 52 -2.42 10.64 -1.12
CA VAL A 52 -1.63 10.22 0.03
C VAL A 52 -0.67 9.10 -0.37
N LEU A 53 -1.17 8.05 -1.03
CA LEU A 53 -0.36 6.92 -1.48
C LEU A 53 0.79 7.39 -2.36
N ARG A 54 0.51 8.15 -3.42
CA ARG A 54 1.55 8.69 -4.32
C ARG A 54 2.56 9.56 -3.59
N GLN A 55 2.10 10.37 -2.64
CA GLN A 55 2.96 11.29 -1.92
C GLN A 55 3.89 10.53 -0.94
N VAL A 56 3.40 9.48 -0.28
CA VAL A 56 4.24 8.63 0.57
C VAL A 56 5.21 7.80 -0.29
N GLU A 57 4.75 7.23 -1.40
CA GLU A 57 5.63 6.56 -2.38
C GLU A 57 6.74 7.49 -2.87
N PHE A 58 6.41 8.76 -3.13
CA PHE A 58 7.40 9.76 -3.52
C PHE A 58 8.44 10.01 -2.42
N TYR A 59 8.03 10.14 -1.16
CA TYR A 59 8.96 10.36 -0.05
C TYR A 59 10.00 9.25 0.09
N PHE A 60 9.55 8.00 -0.08
CA PHE A 60 10.40 6.82 -0.03
C PHE A 60 10.96 6.40 -1.40
N SER A 61 10.74 7.19 -2.45
CA SER A 61 11.25 6.90 -3.78
C SER A 61 12.77 7.01 -3.85
N ASP A 62 13.38 6.32 -4.82
CA ASP A 62 14.82 6.40 -5.07
C ASP A 62 15.27 7.82 -5.41
N SER A 63 14.40 8.66 -5.98
CA SER A 63 14.73 10.05 -6.31
C SER A 63 14.74 10.99 -5.11
N ASN A 64 13.92 10.72 -4.08
CA ASN A 64 13.77 11.62 -2.94
C ASN A 64 14.60 11.15 -1.74
N LEU A 65 14.53 9.86 -1.39
CA LEU A 65 15.07 9.36 -0.14
C LEU A 65 16.58 9.59 0.03
N PRO A 66 17.44 9.43 -1.00
CA PRO A 66 18.87 9.76 -0.89
C PRO A 66 19.16 11.26 -0.78
N ARG A 67 18.25 12.11 -1.28
CA ARG A 67 18.40 13.56 -1.33
C ARG A 67 17.81 14.24 -0.09
N ASP A 68 16.82 13.61 0.54
CA ASP A 68 16.17 14.06 1.76
C ASP A 68 16.97 13.59 2.99
N GLY A 69 17.82 14.48 3.49
CA GLY A 69 18.70 14.17 4.62
C GLY A 69 17.97 13.84 5.92
N PHE A 70 16.73 14.32 6.11
CA PHE A 70 15.92 14.01 7.29
C PHE A 70 15.40 12.58 7.20
N LEU A 71 14.67 12.26 6.13
CA LEU A 71 14.11 10.91 5.95
C LEU A 71 15.20 9.84 5.88
N ARG A 72 16.30 10.10 5.17
CA ARG A 72 17.44 9.18 5.10
C ARG A 72 17.97 8.85 6.49
N LYS A 73 18.23 9.89 7.29
CA LYS A 73 18.76 9.73 8.64
C LYS A 73 17.78 8.98 9.54
N THR A 74 16.49 9.29 9.49
CA THR A 74 15.47 8.59 10.29
C THR A 74 15.37 7.10 9.93
N VAL A 75 15.52 6.75 8.65
CA VAL A 75 15.53 5.35 8.20
C VAL A 75 16.82 4.65 8.65
N GLU A 76 17.99 5.30 8.51
CA GLU A 76 19.29 4.75 8.94
C GLU A 76 19.40 4.57 10.46
N GLU A 77 18.79 5.46 11.25
CA GLU A 77 18.75 5.37 12.73
C GLU A 77 17.76 4.28 13.21
N SER A 78 16.83 3.86 12.37
CA SER A 78 15.84 2.84 12.70
C SER A 78 16.37 1.45 12.33
N GLU A 79 16.50 0.54 13.30
CA GLU A 79 16.97 -0.83 13.06
C GLU A 79 16.14 -1.58 12.00
N ASP A 80 14.83 -1.31 11.96
CA ASP A 80 13.89 -1.92 11.02
C ASP A 80 13.75 -1.14 9.69
N GLY A 81 14.40 0.03 9.55
CA GLY A 81 14.20 0.94 8.41
C GLY A 81 12.78 1.51 8.28
N LEU A 82 12.02 1.53 9.39
CA LEU A 82 10.63 1.99 9.45
C LEU A 82 10.53 3.36 10.13
N VAL A 83 9.77 4.26 9.52
CA VAL A 83 9.49 5.62 10.02
C VAL A 83 8.08 5.69 10.60
N SER A 84 7.86 6.48 11.66
CA SER A 84 6.53 6.69 12.23
C SER A 84 5.56 7.32 11.23
N LEU A 85 4.37 6.73 11.07
CA LEU A 85 3.32 7.30 10.21
C LEU A 85 2.78 8.61 10.76
N ALA A 86 2.78 8.80 12.08
CA ALA A 86 2.42 10.08 12.70
C ALA A 86 3.38 11.20 12.26
N LEU A 87 4.68 10.88 12.16
CA LEU A 87 5.70 11.79 11.64
C LEU A 87 5.45 12.11 10.16
N ILE A 88 5.20 11.10 9.32
CA ILE A 88 4.89 11.31 7.89
C ILE A 88 3.63 12.16 7.71
N CYS A 89 2.58 11.91 8.51
CA CYS A 89 1.35 12.69 8.52
C CYS A 89 1.56 14.16 8.92
N SER A 90 2.61 14.46 9.69
CA SER A 90 2.95 15.83 10.10
C SER A 90 3.63 16.66 9.00
N PHE A 91 4.05 16.04 7.90
CA PHE A 91 4.73 16.76 6.81
C PHE A 91 3.78 17.73 6.10
N ALA A 92 4.32 18.86 5.62
CA ALA A 92 3.51 19.93 5.02
C ALA A 92 2.59 19.44 3.89
N LYS A 93 3.10 18.63 2.94
CA LYS A 93 2.27 18.09 1.86
C LYS A 93 1.27 17.05 2.34
N MET A 94 1.64 16.23 3.32
CA MET A 94 0.74 15.21 3.85
C MET A 94 -0.43 15.81 4.61
N ARG A 95 -0.17 16.83 5.44
CA ARG A 95 -1.21 17.62 6.11
C ARG A 95 -2.16 18.27 5.11
N SER A 96 -1.64 18.79 4.00
CA SER A 96 -2.47 19.34 2.93
C SER A 96 -3.42 18.30 2.31
N HIS A 97 -2.94 17.07 2.06
CA HIS A 97 -3.78 16.00 1.51
C HIS A 97 -4.79 15.42 2.52
N LEU A 98 -4.43 15.40 3.80
CA LEU A 98 -5.27 14.90 4.89
C LEU A 98 -6.24 15.97 5.43
N GLY A 99 -6.04 17.24 5.08
CA GLY A 99 -6.82 18.36 5.60
C GLY A 99 -6.53 18.64 7.09
N LEU A 100 -5.31 18.35 7.54
CA LEU A 100 -4.87 18.64 8.91
C LEU A 100 -4.35 20.08 9.01
N ASP A 101 -4.56 20.73 10.16
CA ASP A 101 -4.08 22.08 10.38
C ASP A 101 -2.55 22.16 10.33
N ALA A 102 -2.02 23.30 9.86
CA ALA A 102 -0.58 23.54 9.72
C ALA A 102 0.19 23.60 11.05
N THR A 103 -0.51 23.52 12.18
CA THR A 103 0.05 23.44 13.55
C THR A 103 0.12 22.01 14.08
N VAL A 104 -0.56 21.05 13.43
CA VAL A 104 -0.56 19.65 13.83
C VAL A 104 0.83 19.05 13.59
N LYS A 105 1.40 18.53 14.67
CA LYS A 105 2.63 17.72 14.70
C LYS A 105 2.27 16.25 14.88
N GLU A 106 3.26 15.37 14.94
CA GLU A 106 3.10 13.93 15.15
C GLU A 106 2.15 13.56 16.29
N ASP A 107 2.22 14.23 17.46
CA ASP A 107 1.35 13.97 18.61
C ASP A 107 -0.12 14.40 18.40
N GLY A 108 -0.36 15.31 17.47
CA GLY A 108 -1.69 15.83 17.16
C GLY A 108 -2.40 15.06 16.04
N VAL A 109 -1.74 14.07 15.42
CA VAL A 109 -2.34 13.29 14.35
C VAL A 109 -3.30 12.26 14.96
N PRO A 110 -4.61 12.30 14.63
CA PRO A 110 -5.55 11.33 15.17
C PRO A 110 -5.19 9.91 14.72
N GLU A 111 -5.16 8.98 15.68
CA GLU A 111 -4.79 7.58 15.43
C GLU A 111 -5.69 6.92 14.37
N THR A 112 -6.95 7.35 14.28
CA THR A 112 -7.89 6.93 13.22
C THR A 112 -7.39 7.27 11.82
N THR A 113 -6.77 8.44 11.63
CA THR A 113 -6.18 8.85 10.35
C THR A 113 -4.92 8.06 10.05
N VAL A 114 -4.06 7.83 11.06
CA VAL A 114 -2.87 6.98 10.91
C VAL A 114 -3.25 5.58 10.43
N LEU A 115 -4.27 4.96 11.04
CA LEU A 115 -4.78 3.65 10.64
C LEU A 115 -5.41 3.66 9.24
N ALA A 116 -6.13 4.72 8.87
CA ALA A 116 -6.68 4.87 7.54
C ALA A 116 -5.58 4.98 6.47
N VAL A 117 -4.55 5.78 6.72
CA VAL A 117 -3.37 5.91 5.86
C VAL A 117 -2.64 4.56 5.78
N ALA A 118 -2.40 3.89 6.90
CA ALA A 118 -1.78 2.57 6.94
C ALA A 118 -2.51 1.54 6.07
N LYS A 119 -3.85 1.55 6.10
CA LYS A 119 -4.68 0.68 5.24
C LYS A 119 -4.47 0.97 3.75
N VAL A 120 -4.40 2.23 3.36
CA VAL A 120 -4.13 2.63 1.97
C VAL A 120 -2.73 2.21 1.52
N LEU A 121 -1.72 2.41 2.39
CA LEU A 121 -0.33 2.10 2.07
C LEU A 121 -0.06 0.60 1.95
N ARG A 122 -0.82 -0.25 2.67
CA ARG A 122 -0.76 -1.72 2.52
C ARG A 122 -1.14 -2.22 1.12
N CYS A 123 -1.78 -1.39 0.30
CA CYS A 123 -2.08 -1.72 -1.09
C CYS A 123 -0.89 -1.49 -2.03
N SER A 124 0.16 -0.78 -1.61
CA SER A 124 1.35 -0.52 -2.43
C SER A 124 2.39 -1.63 -2.27
N ALA A 125 3.04 -2.00 -3.38
CA ALA A 125 4.16 -2.94 -3.40
C ALA A 125 5.51 -2.29 -3.06
N ALA A 126 5.60 -0.96 -3.11
CA ALA A 126 6.86 -0.24 -2.86
C ALA A 126 7.12 0.00 -1.36
N LEU A 127 6.06 -0.03 -0.54
CA LEU A 127 6.09 0.35 0.87
C LEU A 127 5.73 -0.84 1.75
N ARG A 128 6.38 -0.91 2.91
CA ARG A 128 6.08 -1.88 3.97
C ARG A 128 5.54 -1.13 5.18
N VAL A 129 4.39 -1.57 5.69
CA VAL A 129 3.78 -1.02 6.90
C VAL A 129 3.99 -2.01 8.05
N SER A 130 4.28 -1.52 9.26
CA SER A 130 4.36 -2.37 10.46
C SER A 130 3.03 -3.08 10.73
N GLU A 131 3.08 -4.22 11.44
CA GLU A 131 1.89 -4.94 11.89
C GLU A 131 0.96 -4.03 12.70
N ASP A 132 1.53 -3.22 13.59
CA ASP A 132 0.80 -2.23 14.40
C ASP A 132 0.10 -1.14 13.56
N GLY A 133 0.46 -0.98 12.28
CA GLY A 133 -0.08 0.08 11.42
C GLY A 133 0.38 1.49 11.79
N LYS A 134 1.42 1.62 12.64
CA LYS A 134 1.94 2.92 13.13
C LYS A 134 3.24 3.36 12.47
N ARG A 135 3.92 2.47 11.74
CA ARG A 135 5.18 2.77 11.06
C ARG A 135 5.13 2.32 9.60
N VAL A 136 5.85 3.02 8.74
CA VAL A 136 5.99 2.75 7.31
C VAL A 136 7.47 2.86 6.92
N GLY A 137 7.94 1.96 6.08
CA GLY A 137 9.24 2.05 5.45
C GLY A 137 9.17 1.50 4.04
N ARG A 138 10.35 1.31 3.43
CA ARG A 138 10.43 0.70 2.11
C ARG A 138 10.27 -0.82 2.19
N ALA A 139 9.61 -1.38 1.19
CA ALA A 139 9.59 -2.82 0.98
C ALA A 139 10.88 -3.30 0.31
N ASN A 140 11.40 -2.51 -0.65
CA ASN A 140 12.66 -2.79 -1.35
C ASN A 140 13.80 -1.99 -0.73
N GLU A 141 14.90 -2.66 -0.41
CA GLU A 141 16.11 -2.01 0.12
C GLU A 141 16.62 -0.95 -0.87
N LEU A 142 17.12 0.17 -0.32
CA LEU A 142 17.71 1.22 -1.13
C LEU A 142 19.04 0.72 -1.70
N LEU A 143 19.27 0.96 -3.00
CA LEU A 143 20.62 0.90 -3.54
C LEU A 143 21.50 1.95 -2.84
N LYS A 144 22.81 1.78 -2.90
CA LYS A 144 23.74 2.74 -2.29
C LYS A 144 23.46 4.14 -2.86
N PRO A 145 23.52 5.21 -2.02
CA PRO A 145 23.27 6.57 -2.47
C PRO A 145 24.05 6.94 -3.74
N ASP A 146 25.30 6.48 -3.84
CA ASP A 146 26.16 6.72 -5.00
C ASP A 146 25.59 6.13 -6.31
N GLU A 147 25.06 4.90 -6.26
CA GLU A 147 24.45 4.24 -7.43
C GLU A 147 23.16 4.94 -7.84
N ILE A 148 22.37 5.38 -6.87
CA ILE A 148 21.12 6.09 -7.14
C ILE A 148 21.39 7.46 -7.76
N ILE A 149 22.38 8.20 -7.25
CA ILE A 149 22.79 9.49 -7.83
C ILE A 149 23.22 9.29 -9.29
N VAL A 150 24.06 8.30 -9.57
CA VAL A 150 24.45 7.97 -10.96
C VAL A 150 23.24 7.64 -11.83
N GLN A 151 22.27 6.89 -11.30
CA GLN A 151 21.05 6.53 -12.03
C GLN A 151 20.10 7.72 -12.25
N ILE A 152 20.06 8.68 -11.33
CA ILE A 152 19.33 9.95 -11.47
C ILE A 152 20.03 10.83 -12.50
N ASP A 153 21.35 10.97 -12.41
CA ASP A 153 22.14 11.79 -13.33
C ASP A 153 22.08 11.24 -14.75
N SER A 154 22.12 9.91 -14.92
CA SER A 154 22.00 9.25 -16.23
C SER A 154 20.64 9.49 -16.91
N ARG A 155 19.60 9.82 -16.14
CA ARG A 155 18.24 10.13 -16.64
C ARG A 155 17.88 11.61 -16.53
N SER A 156 18.80 12.45 -16.06
CA SER A 156 18.59 13.88 -15.92
C SER A 156 18.99 14.61 -17.20
N ILE A 157 18.16 15.55 -17.63
CA ILE A 157 18.41 16.39 -18.79
C ILE A 157 18.48 17.86 -18.38
N ALA A 158 19.48 18.58 -18.88
CA ALA A 158 19.57 20.03 -18.75
C ALA A 158 18.89 20.68 -19.96
N VAL A 159 18.01 21.65 -19.71
CA VAL A 159 17.20 22.28 -20.77
C VAL A 159 17.45 23.78 -20.78
N SER A 160 17.92 24.28 -21.92
CA SER A 160 18.16 25.68 -22.21
C SER A 160 18.04 25.92 -23.72
N PRO A 161 17.50 27.06 -24.19
CA PRO A 161 16.98 28.20 -23.41
C PRO A 161 15.49 28.07 -23.07
N LEU A 162 15.11 28.58 -21.90
CA LEU A 162 13.70 28.74 -21.50
C LEU A 162 13.34 30.24 -21.42
N PRO A 163 12.12 30.65 -21.84
CA PRO A 163 11.66 32.02 -21.68
C PRO A 163 11.63 32.42 -20.19
N HIS A 164 11.96 33.68 -19.88
CA HIS A 164 12.01 34.17 -18.49
C HIS A 164 10.63 34.17 -17.79
N ASN A 165 9.54 34.10 -18.55
CA ASN A 165 8.16 34.09 -18.05
C ASN A 165 7.54 32.69 -17.99
N VAL A 166 8.34 31.62 -18.12
CA VAL A 166 7.82 30.25 -18.09
C VAL A 166 7.34 29.88 -16.68
N LYS A 167 6.14 29.29 -16.56
CA LYS A 167 5.61 28.79 -15.29
C LYS A 167 5.91 27.31 -15.12
N LEU A 168 5.92 26.84 -13.86
CA LEU A 168 6.12 25.42 -13.53
C LEU A 168 5.08 24.52 -14.23
N GLU A 169 3.84 24.98 -14.32
CA GLU A 169 2.72 24.27 -14.99
C GLU A 169 2.98 24.07 -16.49
N ASP A 170 3.55 25.08 -17.15
CA ASP A 170 3.88 25.03 -18.58
C ASP A 170 5.01 24.01 -18.83
N VAL A 171 6.05 24.03 -17.98
CA VAL A 171 7.17 23.08 -18.03
C VAL A 171 6.65 21.66 -17.79
N GLN A 172 5.84 21.46 -16.77
CA GLN A 172 5.28 20.15 -16.44
C GLN A 172 4.41 19.61 -17.59
N SER A 173 3.55 20.46 -18.17
CA SER A 173 2.72 20.09 -19.31
C SER A 173 3.55 19.72 -20.54
N PHE A 174 4.63 20.48 -20.80
CA PHE A 174 5.53 20.22 -21.91
C PHE A 174 6.33 18.92 -21.77
N PHE A 175 6.76 18.54 -20.56
CA PHE A 175 7.54 17.30 -20.39
C PHE A 175 6.68 16.04 -20.25
N THR A 176 5.41 16.18 -19.83
CA THR A 176 4.46 15.05 -19.71
C THR A 176 4.24 14.32 -21.05
N GLN A 177 4.42 14.99 -22.19
CA GLN A 177 4.33 14.38 -23.53
C GLN A 177 5.56 13.57 -23.95
N TYR A 178 6.71 13.75 -23.29
CA TYR A 178 7.98 13.09 -23.66
C TYR A 178 8.43 12.01 -22.67
N GLY A 179 7.77 11.89 -21.53
CA GLY A 179 8.11 10.93 -20.50
C GLY A 179 7.14 10.96 -19.33
N LYS A 180 7.25 9.96 -18.46
CA LYS A 180 6.39 9.77 -17.30
C LYS A 180 7.18 9.89 -16.01
#